data_AF-A0A351FHL1-F1
#
_entry.id   AF-A0A351FHL1-F1
#
_cell.length_a   1.000
_cell.length_b   1.000
_cell.length_c   1.000
_cell.angle_alpha   90.00
_cell.angle_beta   90.00
_cell.angle_gamma   90.00
#
_symmetry.space_group_name_H-M   'P 1'
#
loop_
_entity.id
_entity.type
_entity.pdbx_description
1 polymer ?
#
loop_
_entity_poly.entity_id
_entity_poly.type
_entity_poly.pdbx_seq_one_letter_code
_entity_poly.pdbx_strand_id
1 'polypeptide(L)'
;MASDHIPSPQFNLPELRVGTLDTLLALSDDLVKVSSLVAGTTQKIRRHIMESGSAEGDNEVNAELVVDGISAERFLTAFTWDEAKHPARRPLRETMERLQESVAKIEDDFRVKTGDLASAKTQLGALSRKAAGSLATRDLGEIVQDSDVRS
;
A
#
# COMPACT_ATOMS: atom_id res chain seq x y z
N MET A 1 1.35 28.20 -37.12
CA MET A 1 1.42 27.68 -35.74
C MET A 1 0.52 26.47 -35.69
N ALA A 2 1.11 25.27 -35.74
CA ALA A 2 0.34 24.04 -35.64
C ALA A 2 -0.18 23.94 -34.21
N SER A 3 -1.50 23.88 -34.06
CA SER A 3 -2.14 23.60 -32.78
C SER A 3 -1.74 22.19 -32.38
N ASP A 4 -0.84 22.05 -31.40
CA ASP A 4 -0.53 20.77 -30.77
C ASP A 4 -1.81 20.26 -30.09
N HIS A 5 -2.54 19.41 -30.82
CA HIS A 5 -3.66 18.67 -30.29
C HIS A 5 -3.06 17.51 -29.50
N ILE A 6 -2.99 17.66 -28.17
CA ILE A 6 -2.65 16.54 -27.29
C ILE A 6 -3.75 15.48 -27.53
N PRO A 7 -3.42 14.27 -28.01
CA PRO A 7 -4.41 13.24 -28.21
C PRO A 7 -5.06 12.94 -26.86
N SER A 8 -6.37 13.10 -26.75
CA SER A 8 -7.09 12.72 -25.54
C SER A 8 -7.04 11.19 -25.42
N PRO A 9 -6.42 10.64 -24.36
CA PRO A 9 -6.42 9.19 -24.17
C PRO A 9 -7.86 8.69 -24.04
N GLN A 10 -8.21 7.66 -24.82
CA GLN A 10 -9.53 7.06 -24.72
C GLN A 10 -9.64 6.27 -23.41
N PHE A 11 -10.56 6.69 -22.55
CA PHE A 11 -10.86 5.96 -21.32
C PHE A 11 -11.84 4.81 -21.64
N ASN A 12 -11.28 3.62 -21.86
CA ASN A 12 -12.05 2.46 -22.31
C ASN A 12 -12.84 1.83 -21.15
N LEU A 13 -14.11 2.22 -21.02
CA LEU A 13 -15.08 1.61 -20.11
C LEU A 13 -16.02 0.66 -20.86
N PRO A 14 -16.31 -0.52 -20.33
CA PRO A 14 -17.35 -1.39 -20.87
C PRO A 14 -18.74 -0.84 -20.54
N GLU A 15 -19.76 -1.41 -21.18
CA GLU A 15 -21.15 -1.18 -20.81
C GLU A 15 -21.44 -1.87 -19.46
N LEU A 16 -21.48 -1.08 -18.39
CA LEU A 16 -21.72 -1.57 -17.04
C LEU A 16 -23.21 -1.86 -16.83
N ARG A 17 -23.51 -2.98 -16.18
CA ARG A 17 -24.88 -3.34 -15.83
C ARG A 17 -25.41 -2.46 -14.68
N VAL A 18 -26.06 -1.37 -15.05
CA VAL A 18 -26.73 -0.44 -14.14
C VAL A 18 -28.14 -0.92 -13.75
N GLY A 19 -28.58 -0.56 -12.55
CA GLY A 19 -29.91 -0.90 -12.01
C GLY A 19 -30.96 0.16 -12.34
N THR A 20 -31.84 0.45 -11.38
CA THR A 20 -32.80 1.57 -11.49
C THR A 20 -32.13 2.91 -11.15
N LEU A 21 -32.77 4.02 -11.51
CA LEU A 21 -32.30 5.37 -11.14
C LEU A 21 -32.07 5.52 -9.63
N ASP A 22 -32.98 5.01 -8.80
CA ASP A 22 -32.84 5.06 -7.34
C ASP A 22 -31.57 4.34 -6.87
N THR A 23 -31.28 3.17 -7.44
CA THR A 23 -30.06 2.44 -7.10
C THR A 23 -28.79 3.18 -7.53
N LEU A 24 -28.85 3.96 -8.62
CA LEU A 24 -27.74 4.78 -9.11
C LEU A 24 -27.53 6.03 -8.24
N LEU A 25 -28.61 6.68 -7.79
CA LEU A 25 -28.52 7.82 -6.88
C LEU A 25 -27.87 7.40 -5.56
N ALA A 26 -28.33 6.32 -4.95
CA ALA A 26 -27.70 5.78 -3.74
C ALA A 26 -26.23 5.37 -3.99
N LEU A 27 -25.93 4.78 -5.15
CA LEU A 27 -24.56 4.42 -5.52
C LEU A 27 -23.66 5.65 -5.69
N SER A 28 -24.19 6.77 -6.20
CA SER A 28 -23.45 8.02 -6.37
C SER A 28 -22.94 8.56 -5.04
N ASP A 29 -23.77 8.52 -4.00
CA ASP A 29 -23.37 8.96 -2.65
C ASP A 29 -22.33 8.01 -2.04
N ASP A 30 -22.50 6.71 -2.24
CA ASP A 30 -21.54 5.71 -1.75
C ASP A 30 -20.20 5.77 -2.49
N LEU A 31 -20.22 6.08 -3.79
CA LEU A 31 -19.03 6.28 -4.62
C LEU A 31 -18.10 7.36 -4.07
N VAL A 32 -18.65 8.45 -3.54
CA VAL A 32 -17.86 9.51 -2.90
C VAL A 32 -17.12 8.98 -1.68
N LYS A 33 -17.80 8.16 -0.87
CA LYS A 33 -17.19 7.54 0.33
C LYS A 33 -16.12 6.53 -0.05
N VAL A 34 -16.40 5.65 -1.02
CA VAL A 34 -15.45 4.64 -1.50
C VAL A 34 -14.23 5.30 -2.13
N SER A 35 -14.42 6.33 -2.95
CA SER A 35 -13.31 7.11 -3.53
C SER A 35 -12.43 7.72 -2.44
N SER A 36 -13.03 8.27 -1.39
CA SER A 36 -12.29 8.85 -0.26
C SER A 36 -11.51 7.78 0.51
N LEU A 37 -12.10 6.60 0.72
CA LEU A 37 -11.45 5.46 1.35
C LEU A 37 -10.25 4.96 0.54
N VAL A 38 -10.41 4.79 -0.78
CA VAL A 38 -9.34 4.35 -1.68
C VAL A 38 -8.19 5.35 -1.71
N ALA A 39 -8.49 6.63 -1.86
CA ALA A 39 -7.48 7.69 -1.86
C ALA A 39 -6.74 7.76 -0.52
N GLY A 40 -7.46 7.70 0.59
CA GLY A 40 -6.89 7.72 1.93
C GLY A 40 -5.96 6.52 2.18
N THR A 41 -6.40 5.31 1.82
CA THR A 41 -5.61 4.09 1.99
C THR A 41 -4.34 4.12 1.12
N THR A 42 -4.47 4.49 -0.15
CA THR A 42 -3.34 4.61 -1.09
C THR A 42 -2.31 5.63 -0.57
N GLN A 43 -2.77 6.77 -0.05
CA GLN A 43 -1.91 7.81 0.49
C GLN A 43 -1.15 7.36 1.75
N LYS A 44 -1.82 6.63 2.65
CA LYS A 44 -1.19 6.05 3.85
C LYS A 44 -0.08 5.08 3.46
N ILE A 45 -0.35 4.17 2.51
CA ILE A 45 0.62 3.19 2.02
C ILE A 45 1.83 3.90 1.40
N ARG A 46 1.59 4.87 0.51
CA ARG A 46 2.67 5.66 -0.12
C ARG A 46 3.55 6.33 0.94
N ARG A 47 2.92 7.03 1.88
CA ARG A 47 3.64 7.75 2.94
C ARG A 47 4.54 6.81 3.74
N HIS A 48 4.03 5.65 4.13
CA HIS A 48 4.81 4.68 4.89
C HIS A 48 5.98 4.10 4.10
N ILE A 49 5.82 3.84 2.79
CA ILE A 49 6.92 3.38 1.92
C ILE A 49 8.01 4.44 1.86
N MET A 50 7.64 5.71 1.66
CA MET A 50 8.59 6.83 1.61
C MET A 50 9.33 7.01 2.95
N GLU A 51 8.60 7.01 4.07
CA GLU A 51 9.19 7.14 5.41
C GLU A 51 10.11 5.96 5.77
N SER A 52 9.78 4.75 5.31
CA SER A 52 10.62 3.56 5.52
C SER A 52 11.91 3.61 4.69
N GLY A 53 11.83 4.07 3.44
CA GLY A 53 13.00 4.21 2.56
C GLY A 53 13.98 5.29 3.04
N SER A 54 13.48 6.42 3.55
CA SER A 54 14.34 7.48 4.10
C SER A 54 15.07 7.09 5.39
N ALA A 55 14.63 6.05 6.09
CA ALA A 55 15.21 5.63 7.37
C ALA A 55 16.47 4.74 7.21
N GLU A 56 16.74 4.20 6.02
CA GLU A 56 17.82 3.23 5.77
C GLU A 56 19.12 3.84 5.21
N GLY A 57 19.21 5.17 5.09
CA GLY A 57 20.42 5.91 4.69
C GLY A 57 20.16 6.88 3.52
N ASP A 58 21.03 7.89 3.38
CA ASP A 58 20.95 9.08 2.49
C ASP A 58 20.77 8.85 0.97
N ASN A 59 20.37 7.65 0.53
CA ASN A 59 19.76 7.51 -0.77
C ASN A 59 18.33 7.98 -0.65
N GLU A 60 18.05 9.17 -1.18
CA GLU A 60 16.72 9.68 -1.42
C GLU A 60 15.96 8.65 -2.27
N VAL A 61 15.28 7.70 -1.60
CA VAL A 61 14.47 6.69 -2.28
C VAL A 61 13.22 7.42 -2.78
N ASN A 62 13.37 8.11 -3.90
CA ASN A 62 12.27 8.40 -4.82
C ASN A 62 11.84 7.06 -5.43
N ALA A 63 11.27 6.18 -4.61
CA ALA A 63 10.62 4.97 -5.08
C ALA A 63 9.43 5.42 -5.91
N GLU A 64 9.63 5.48 -7.23
CA GLU A 64 8.54 5.67 -8.17
C GLU A 64 7.57 4.50 -7.97
N LEU A 65 6.37 4.82 -7.47
CA LEU A 65 5.32 3.83 -7.31
C LEU A 65 4.75 3.49 -8.68
N VAL A 66 4.85 2.22 -9.04
CA VAL A 66 4.36 1.67 -10.30
C VAL A 66 3.08 0.86 -10.09
N VAL A 67 2.24 0.82 -11.11
CA VAL A 67 1.05 -0.03 -11.21
C VAL A 67 1.37 -1.11 -12.24
N ASP A 68 1.40 -2.38 -11.84
CA ASP A 68 1.73 -3.52 -12.72
C ASP A 68 3.01 -3.31 -13.57
N GLY A 69 4.01 -2.62 -12.99
CA GLY A 69 5.30 -2.35 -13.63
C GLY A 69 5.34 -1.12 -14.55
N ILE A 70 4.26 -0.35 -14.66
CA ILE A 70 4.22 0.93 -15.38
C ILE A 70 3.98 2.11 -14.45
N SER A 71 4.42 3.32 -14.83
CA SER A 71 4.17 4.53 -14.04
C SER A 71 2.68 4.84 -13.95
N ALA A 72 2.27 5.52 -12.86
CA ALA A 72 0.88 5.92 -12.67
C ALA A 72 0.35 6.80 -13.82
N GLU A 73 1.19 7.70 -14.36
CA GLU A 73 0.84 8.54 -15.52
C GLU A 73 0.55 7.70 -16.77
N ARG A 74 1.39 6.70 -17.05
CA ARG A 74 1.17 5.79 -18.16
C ARG A 74 -0.07 4.92 -17.96
N PHE A 75 -0.32 4.48 -16.74
CA PHE A 75 -1.52 3.73 -16.41
C PHE A 75 -2.80 4.53 -16.70
N LEU A 76 -2.82 5.82 -16.34
CA LEU A 76 -3.99 6.69 -16.57
C LEU A 76 -4.26 6.94 -18.06
N THR A 77 -3.20 7.06 -18.86
CA THR A 77 -3.32 7.31 -20.31
C THR A 77 -3.63 6.06 -21.13
N ALA A 78 -3.37 4.88 -20.59
CA ALA A 78 -3.60 3.59 -21.24
C ALA A 78 -4.56 2.67 -20.44
N PHE A 79 -5.44 3.26 -19.63
CA PHE A 79 -6.35 2.50 -18.78
C PHE A 79 -7.24 1.57 -19.59
N THR A 80 -7.33 0.32 -19.14
CA THR A 80 -8.26 -0.68 -19.66
C THR A 80 -9.00 -1.32 -18.50
N TRP A 81 -10.31 -1.47 -18.65
CA TRP A 81 -11.11 -2.20 -17.68
C TRP A 81 -10.69 -3.67 -17.58
N ASP A 82 -10.39 -4.13 -16.37
CA ASP A 82 -10.02 -5.51 -16.09
C ASP A 82 -11.29 -6.37 -15.96
N GLU A 83 -11.78 -6.91 -17.07
CA GLU A 83 -13.00 -7.74 -17.13
C GLU A 83 -12.88 -9.03 -16.30
N ALA A 84 -11.66 -9.54 -16.08
CA ALA A 84 -11.45 -10.73 -15.26
C ALA A 84 -11.64 -10.41 -13.77
N LYS A 85 -11.14 -9.26 -13.30
CA LYS A 85 -11.33 -8.82 -11.91
C LYS A 85 -12.72 -8.23 -11.66
N HIS A 86 -13.24 -7.45 -12.61
CA HIS A 86 -14.48 -6.69 -12.47
C HIS A 86 -15.44 -6.93 -13.66
N PRO A 87 -16.05 -8.11 -13.82
CA PRO A 87 -16.91 -8.41 -14.96
C PRO A 87 -18.05 -7.37 -15.15
N ALA A 88 -18.16 -6.77 -16.33
CA ALA A 88 -19.14 -5.71 -16.62
C ALA A 88 -20.61 -6.19 -16.55
N ARG A 89 -20.82 -7.50 -16.73
CA ARG A 89 -22.14 -8.15 -16.60
C ARG A 89 -22.64 -8.24 -15.15
N ARG A 90 -21.75 -8.08 -14.17
CA ARG A 90 -22.12 -8.05 -12.74
C ARG A 90 -22.88 -6.74 -12.45
N PRO A 91 -23.94 -6.76 -11.63
CA PRO A 91 -24.59 -5.53 -11.19
C PRO A 91 -23.57 -4.54 -10.62
N LEU A 92 -23.63 -3.29 -11.07
CA LEU A 92 -22.64 -2.27 -10.70
C LEU A 92 -22.49 -2.09 -9.17
N ARG A 93 -23.60 -2.20 -8.43
CA ARG A 93 -23.62 -2.16 -6.96
C ARG A 93 -22.74 -3.22 -6.33
N GLU A 94 -22.82 -4.46 -6.80
CA GLU A 94 -22.02 -5.57 -6.28
C GLU A 94 -20.52 -5.36 -6.61
N THR A 95 -20.20 -4.82 -7.79
CA THR A 95 -18.82 -4.46 -8.13
C THR A 95 -18.26 -3.40 -7.17
N MET A 96 -19.09 -2.41 -6.79
CA MET A 96 -18.70 -1.37 -5.82
C MET A 96 -18.48 -1.94 -4.42
N GLU A 97 -19.41 -2.75 -3.92
CA GLU A 97 -19.31 -3.40 -2.60
C GLU A 97 -18.02 -4.24 -2.50
N ARG A 98 -17.71 -5.03 -3.53
CA ARG A 98 -16.46 -5.82 -3.58
C ARG A 98 -15.20 -4.95 -3.61
N LEU A 99 -15.22 -3.83 -4.31
CA LEU A 99 -14.09 -2.88 -4.32
C LEU A 99 -13.88 -2.30 -2.92
N GLN A 100 -14.97 -1.89 -2.25
CA GLN A 100 -14.92 -1.38 -0.89
C GLN A 100 -14.38 -2.42 0.10
N GLU A 101 -14.89 -3.65 0.07
CA GLU A 101 -14.41 -4.76 0.90
C GLU A 101 -12.92 -5.06 0.65
N SER A 102 -12.51 -5.09 -0.61
CA SER A 102 -11.11 -5.33 -0.98
C SER A 102 -10.19 -4.25 -0.42
N VAL A 103 -10.58 -2.98 -0.50
CA VAL A 103 -9.79 -1.85 -0.02
C VAL A 103 -9.74 -1.85 1.51
N ALA A 104 -10.87 -2.12 2.18
CA ALA A 104 -10.92 -2.24 3.63
C ALA A 104 -10.01 -3.38 4.14
N LYS A 105 -9.98 -4.52 3.44
CA LYS A 105 -9.07 -5.63 3.75
C LYS A 105 -7.60 -5.23 3.58
N ILE A 106 -7.27 -4.54 2.47
CA ILE A 106 -5.91 -4.02 2.25
C ILE A 106 -5.51 -3.07 3.39
N GLU A 107 -6.42 -2.21 3.83
CA GLU A 107 -6.16 -1.29 4.95
C GLU A 107 -5.89 -2.03 6.27
N ASP A 108 -6.69 -3.05 6.61
CA ASP A 108 -6.48 -3.82 7.83
C ASP A 108 -5.18 -4.64 7.79
N ASP A 109 -4.92 -5.33 6.66
CA ASP A 109 -3.68 -6.07 6.45
C ASP A 109 -2.45 -5.14 6.56
N PHE A 110 -2.54 -3.93 6.00
CA PHE A 110 -1.50 -2.92 6.10
C PHE A 110 -1.30 -2.43 7.54
N ARG A 111 -2.38 -2.18 8.29
CA ARG A 111 -2.33 -1.78 9.70
C ARG A 111 -1.66 -2.85 10.58
N VAL A 112 -2.01 -4.12 10.38
CA VAL A 112 -1.40 -5.24 11.11
C VAL A 112 0.09 -5.31 10.81
N LYS A 113 0.49 -5.36 9.53
CA LYS A 113 1.90 -5.48 9.14
C LYS A 113 2.77 -4.32 9.62
N THR A 114 2.25 -3.10 9.56
CA THR A 114 2.97 -1.91 10.04
C THR A 114 3.10 -1.91 11.56
N GLY A 115 2.08 -2.38 12.29
CA GLY A 115 2.15 -2.59 13.74
C GLY A 115 3.18 -3.65 14.14
N ASP A 116 3.20 -4.79 13.45
CA ASP A 116 4.17 -5.87 13.69
C ASP A 116 5.60 -5.40 13.44
N LEU A 117 5.83 -4.65 12.34
CA LEU A 117 7.13 -4.05 12.03
C LEU A 117 7.59 -3.07 13.12
N ALA A 118 6.70 -2.20 13.60
CA ALA A 118 7.02 -1.25 14.67
C ALA A 118 7.38 -1.96 15.99
N SER A 119 6.67 -3.04 16.33
CA SER A 119 6.97 -3.89 17.48
C SER A 119 8.34 -4.55 17.34
N ALA A 120 8.63 -5.16 16.19
CA ALA A 120 9.91 -5.80 15.91
C ALA A 120 11.09 -4.80 15.98
N LYS A 121 10.94 -3.60 15.40
CA LYS A 121 11.93 -2.52 15.50
C LYS A 121 12.19 -2.11 16.95
N THR A 122 11.15 -2.02 17.76
CA THR A 122 11.27 -1.69 19.20
C THR A 122 12.03 -2.78 19.96
N GLN A 123 11.71 -4.05 19.70
CA GLN A 123 12.41 -5.20 20.29
C GLN A 123 13.89 -5.23 19.89
N LEU A 124 14.20 -5.03 18.61
CA LEU A 124 15.56 -4.96 18.10
C LEU A 124 16.35 -3.82 18.76
N GLY A 125 15.76 -2.63 18.89
CA GLY A 125 16.40 -1.51 19.58
C GLY A 125 16.69 -1.78 21.05
N ALA A 126 15.80 -2.51 21.75
CA ALA A 126 16.03 -2.93 23.13
C ALA A 126 17.18 -3.95 23.22
N LEU A 127 17.24 -4.93 22.33
CA LEU A 127 18.33 -5.92 22.27
C LEU A 127 19.67 -5.26 21.93
N SER A 128 19.70 -4.36 20.94
CA SER A 128 20.92 -3.63 20.57
C SER A 128 21.48 -2.81 21.73
N ARG A 129 20.64 -2.12 22.52
CA ARG A 129 21.09 -1.40 23.73
C ARG A 129 21.65 -2.32 24.81
N LYS A 130 21.03 -3.49 25.03
CA LYS A 130 21.56 -4.50 25.97
C LYS A 130 22.91 -5.02 25.52
N ALA A 131 23.07 -5.27 24.21
CA ALA A 131 24.35 -5.69 23.64
C ALA A 131 25.41 -4.57 23.70
N ALA A 132 25.05 -3.31 23.48
CA ALA A 132 26.00 -2.19 23.49
C ALA A 132 26.43 -1.71 24.89
N GLY A 133 25.89 -2.29 25.97
CA GLY A 133 26.24 -1.96 27.35
C GLY A 133 27.66 -2.40 27.75
N SER A 134 28.14 -1.89 28.88
CA SER A 134 29.40 -2.32 29.52
C SER A 134 29.42 -3.84 29.73
N LEU A 135 30.61 -4.47 29.66
CA LEU A 135 30.83 -5.89 29.92
C LEU A 135 30.24 -6.36 31.26
N ALA A 136 30.09 -5.47 32.25
CA ALA A 136 29.47 -5.77 33.54
C ALA A 136 27.95 -6.03 33.47
N THR A 137 27.28 -5.65 32.38
CA THR A 137 25.82 -5.73 32.21
C THR A 137 25.40 -6.44 30.91
N ARG A 138 26.37 -6.83 30.09
CA ARG A 138 26.17 -7.46 28.79
C ARG A 138 26.04 -8.97 28.96
N ASP A 139 25.26 -9.62 28.09
CA ASP A 139 25.24 -11.08 28.03
C ASP A 139 26.62 -11.60 27.58
N LEU A 140 27.25 -12.42 28.42
CA LEU A 140 28.59 -12.94 28.21
C LEU A 140 28.59 -14.27 27.44
N GLY A 141 27.43 -14.86 27.15
CA GLY A 141 27.32 -16.15 26.46
C GLY A 141 27.92 -16.16 25.05
N GLU A 142 28.04 -15.00 24.39
CA GLU A 142 28.70 -14.87 23.07
C GLU A 142 30.21 -14.53 23.17
N ILE A 143 30.72 -14.20 24.36
CA ILE A 143 32.11 -13.77 24.59
C ILE A 143 32.91 -14.86 25.29
N VAL A 144 32.27 -15.63 26.18
CA VAL A 144 32.88 -16.69 26.98
C VAL A 144 33.08 -17.94 26.15
N GLN A 145 34.32 -18.41 26.05
CA GLN A 145 34.67 -19.67 25.40
C GLN A 145 34.75 -20.80 26.45
N ASP A 146 34.60 -22.06 26.03
CA ASP A 146 34.71 -23.23 26.92
C ASP A 146 36.04 -23.28 27.70
N SER A 147 37.12 -22.69 27.14
CA SER A 147 38.42 -22.56 27.80
C SER A 147 38.43 -21.58 28.98
N ASP A 148 37.48 -20.64 29.02
CA ASP A 148 37.40 -19.62 30.07
C ASP A 148 36.62 -20.11 31.31
N VAL A 149 35.86 -21.21 31.15
CA VAL A 149 34.94 -21.75 32.19
C VAL A 149 35.51 -22.98 32.89
N ARG A 150 36.50 -23.67 32.29
CA ARG A 150 37.16 -24.83 32.89
C ARG A 150 38.54 -24.48 33.44
N SER A 151 38.63 -24.42 34.77
CA SER A 151 39.88 -24.48 35.54
C SER A 151 40.33 -25.92 35.79
#